data_AF-A0AAN8NXL2-F1
#
_entry.id   AF-A0AAN8NXL2-F1
#
_cell.length_a   1.000
_cell.length_b   1.000
_cell.length_c   1.000
_cell.angle_alpha   90.00
_cell.angle_beta   90.00
_cell.angle_gamma   90.00
#
_symmetry.space_group_name_H-M   'P 1'
#
loop_
_entity.id
_entity.type
_entity.pdbx_description
1 polymer ?
#
loop_
_entity_poly.entity_id
_entity_poly.type
_entity_poly.pdbx_seq_one_letter_code
_entity_poly.pdbx_strand_id
1 'polypeptide(L)'
;MENLPNGQNNANSNGIQEDDVDLEFLPLIYEIIKSIERDPTHESTQKARDLQDTSTKILELEKKLNQAREQINQLPGIEHSQEEQLKQLVQKLADSYPMRRAAQLLVYFYNRNKETALEFKNLHQLQGLNLKEKLKKIYDELENQKKKL
;
A
#
# COMPACT_ATOMS: atom_id res chain seq x y z
N MET A 1 22.36 -14.66 20.15
CA MET A 1 22.78 -13.96 18.92
C MET A 1 22.35 -14.81 17.75
N GLU A 2 21.09 -14.67 17.32
CA GLU A 2 20.55 -15.36 16.15
C GLU A 2 20.56 -14.40 14.98
N ASN A 3 21.21 -14.81 13.90
CA ASN A 3 21.30 -14.08 12.64
C ASN A 3 19.92 -14.03 11.98
N LEU A 4 19.42 -12.81 11.74
CA LEU A 4 18.27 -12.55 10.89
C LEU A 4 18.60 -12.88 9.42
N PRO A 5 17.67 -13.48 8.66
CA PRO A 5 17.87 -13.63 7.23
C PRO A 5 17.76 -12.26 6.58
N ASN A 6 18.90 -11.79 6.08
CA ASN A 6 19.05 -10.59 5.29
C ASN A 6 18.22 -10.76 4.00
N GLY A 7 17.08 -10.08 3.91
CA GLY A 7 16.28 -9.97 2.71
C GLY A 7 16.98 -9.07 1.70
N GLN A 8 17.98 -9.62 1.02
CA GLN A 8 18.61 -8.97 -0.12
C GLN A 8 17.62 -8.88 -1.29
N ASN A 9 17.38 -7.63 -1.67
CA ASN A 9 17.43 -7.13 -3.04
C ASN A 9 16.36 -7.61 -4.03
N ASN A 10 15.42 -6.72 -4.29
CA ASN A 10 15.29 -6.25 -5.67
C ASN A 10 14.96 -4.76 -5.71
N ALA A 11 15.87 -3.96 -5.16
CA ALA A 11 16.02 -2.57 -5.57
C ALA A 11 16.82 -2.56 -6.88
N ASN A 12 16.15 -2.87 -8.00
CA ASN A 12 16.58 -2.31 -9.28
C ASN A 12 16.18 -0.83 -9.26
N SER A 13 16.91 -0.04 -8.46
CA SER A 13 16.78 1.41 -8.36
C SER A 13 17.52 2.08 -9.52
N ASN A 14 17.16 1.69 -10.75
CA ASN A 14 17.53 2.43 -11.96
C ASN A 14 16.35 3.28 -12.47
N GLY A 15 15.27 3.40 -11.68
CA GLY A 15 14.13 4.26 -11.99
C GLY A 15 14.46 5.70 -11.65
N ILE A 16 14.21 6.59 -12.60
CA ILE A 16 14.26 8.05 -12.42
C ILE A 16 13.28 8.42 -11.30
N GLN A 17 13.73 9.22 -10.32
CA GLN A 17 12.84 9.72 -9.27
C GLN A 17 12.06 10.94 -9.76
N GLU A 18 10.92 11.23 -9.15
CA GLU A 18 10.08 12.39 -9.52
C GLU A 18 10.88 13.70 -9.50
N ASP A 19 11.83 13.83 -8.54
CA ASP A 19 12.69 15.00 -8.38
C ASP A 19 13.81 15.12 -9.43
N ASP A 20 14.10 14.06 -10.19
CA ASP A 20 15.17 14.03 -11.20
C ASP A 20 14.71 14.55 -12.58
N VAL A 21 13.42 14.85 -12.75
CA VAL A 21 12.86 15.34 -14.03
C VAL A 21 13.12 16.84 -14.15
N ASP A 22 13.93 17.24 -15.13
CA ASP A 22 14.20 18.66 -15.42
C ASP A 22 12.98 19.31 -16.09
N LEU A 23 12.22 20.06 -15.31
CA LEU A 23 11.01 20.79 -15.74
C LEU A 23 11.25 22.31 -15.85
N GLU A 24 12.50 22.77 -15.78
CA GLU A 24 12.83 24.19 -15.83
C GLU A 24 12.92 24.69 -17.28
N PHE A 25 11.76 24.94 -17.90
CA PHE A 25 11.66 25.48 -19.27
C PHE A 25 11.44 26.99 -19.30
N LEU A 26 10.86 27.57 -18.24
CA LEU A 26 10.42 28.97 -18.21
C LEU A 26 11.54 29.98 -18.50
N PRO A 27 12.75 29.86 -17.92
CA PRO A 27 13.85 30.78 -18.24
C PRO A 27 14.20 30.76 -19.74
N LEU A 28 14.25 29.57 -20.35
CA LEU A 28 14.58 29.39 -21.76
C LEU A 28 13.48 29.93 -22.67
N ILE A 29 12.21 29.69 -22.35
CA ILE A 29 11.06 30.23 -23.08
C ILE A 29 11.06 31.76 -23.02
N TYR A 30 11.30 32.34 -21.84
CA TYR A 30 11.39 33.79 -21.67
C TYR A 30 12.51 34.39 -22.52
N GLU A 31 13.69 33.76 -22.55
CA GLU A 31 14.80 34.20 -23.39
C GLU A 31 14.49 34.16 -24.88
N ILE A 32 13.78 33.13 -25.36
CA ILE A 32 13.33 33.01 -26.76
C ILE A 32 12.32 34.11 -27.10
N ILE A 33 11.31 34.31 -26.25
CA ILE A 33 10.32 35.37 -26.47
C ILE A 33 11.01 36.73 -26.53
N LYS A 34 11.90 37.00 -25.57
CA LYS A 34 12.66 38.26 -25.49
C LYS A 34 13.57 38.49 -26.70
N SER A 35 14.14 37.43 -27.28
CA SER A 35 14.98 37.56 -28.48
C SER A 35 14.16 37.80 -29.75
N ILE A 36 12.94 37.26 -29.83
CA ILE A 36 12.00 37.48 -30.94
C ILE A 36 11.35 38.87 -30.87
N GLU A 37 11.03 39.35 -29.67
CA GLU A 37 10.42 40.66 -29.43
C GLU A 37 11.40 41.84 -29.57
N ARG A 38 12.71 41.57 -29.70
CA ARG A 38 13.73 42.62 -29.82
C ARG A 38 13.60 43.33 -31.17
N ASP A 39 13.21 44.60 -31.12
CA ASP A 39 12.92 45.46 -32.27
C ASP A 39 14.11 45.54 -33.28
N PRO A 40 13.92 45.22 -34.58
CA PRO A 40 14.99 45.08 -35.59
C PRO A 40 15.63 46.40 -36.09
N THR A 41 15.63 47.46 -35.29
CA THR A 41 16.01 48.82 -35.70
C THR A 41 17.51 49.13 -35.68
N HIS A 42 18.38 48.24 -35.16
CA HIS A 42 19.83 48.43 -35.15
C HIS A 42 20.60 47.27 -35.82
N GLU A 43 21.41 47.60 -36.83
CA GLU A 43 22.44 46.80 -37.55
C GLU A 43 22.05 45.44 -38.17
N SER A 44 22.15 45.34 -39.51
CA SER A 44 21.88 44.12 -40.30
C SER A 44 22.81 42.93 -40.01
N THR A 45 23.99 43.14 -39.43
CA THR A 45 24.94 42.06 -39.07
C THR A 45 24.61 41.41 -37.72
N GLN A 46 24.04 42.14 -36.76
CA GLN A 46 23.53 41.56 -35.51
C GLN A 46 22.31 40.66 -35.76
N LYS A 47 21.46 41.00 -36.74
CA LYS A 47 20.25 40.23 -37.07
C LYS A 47 20.53 38.76 -37.37
N ALA A 48 21.51 38.45 -38.22
CA ALA A 48 21.80 37.06 -38.58
C ALA A 48 22.30 36.24 -37.38
N ARG A 49 23.07 36.86 -36.49
CA ARG A 49 23.59 36.24 -35.27
C ARG A 49 22.49 36.02 -34.23
N ASP A 50 21.65 37.02 -33.99
CA ASP A 50 20.54 36.94 -33.02
C ASP A 50 19.46 35.92 -33.46
N LEU A 51 19.18 35.82 -34.76
CA LEU A 51 18.30 34.78 -35.31
C LEU A 51 18.91 33.38 -35.14
N GLN A 52 20.22 33.23 -35.37
CA GLN A 52 20.91 31.96 -35.20
C GLN A 52 20.95 31.53 -33.72
N ASP A 53 21.19 32.46 -32.80
CA ASP A 53 21.17 32.21 -31.36
C ASP A 53 19.75 31.83 -30.90
N THR A 54 18.72 32.52 -31.41
CA THR A 54 17.31 32.18 -31.13
C THR A 54 16.96 30.79 -31.65
N SER A 55 17.37 30.46 -32.87
CA SER A 55 17.16 29.13 -33.45
C SER A 55 17.84 28.04 -32.61
N THR A 56 19.01 28.32 -32.05
CA THR A 56 19.74 27.38 -31.19
C THR A 56 18.99 27.15 -29.87
N LYS A 57 18.45 28.22 -29.25
CA LYS A 57 17.63 28.13 -28.04
C LYS A 57 16.32 27.36 -28.26
N ILE A 58 15.70 27.51 -29.43
CA ILE A 58 14.50 26.74 -29.81
C ILE A 58 14.84 25.25 -29.89
N LEU A 59 15.95 24.88 -30.54
CA LEU A 59 16.39 23.48 -30.62
C LEU A 59 16.74 22.91 -29.23
N GLU A 60 17.34 23.72 -28.35
CA GLU A 60 17.59 23.35 -26.96
C GLU A 60 16.29 23.08 -26.20
N LEU A 61 15.27 23.93 -26.37
CA LEU A 61 13.95 23.76 -25.78
C LEU A 61 13.29 22.46 -26.27
N GLU A 62 13.30 22.20 -27.58
CA GLU A 62 12.77 20.96 -28.15
C GLU A 62 13.46 19.73 -27.56
N LYS A 63 14.79 19.78 -27.44
CA LYS A 63 15.57 18.70 -26.83
C LYS A 63 15.19 18.49 -25.37
N LYS A 64 15.11 19.56 -24.57
CA LYS A 64 14.71 19.50 -23.16
C LYS A 64 13.29 18.93 -23.00
N LEU A 65 12.34 19.35 -23.83
CA LEU A 65 10.96 18.82 -23.78
C LEU A 65 10.89 17.33 -24.14
N ASN A 66 11.64 16.90 -25.15
CA ASN A 66 11.71 15.49 -25.52
C ASN A 66 12.35 14.65 -24.42
N GLN A 67 13.44 15.15 -23.81
CA GLN A 67 14.08 14.49 -22.67
C GLN A 67 13.12 14.38 -21.48
N ALA A 68 12.46 15.47 -21.08
CA ALA A 68 11.49 15.44 -19.99
C ALA A 68 10.34 14.47 -20.27
N ARG A 69 9.85 14.41 -21.52
CA ARG A 69 8.82 13.44 -21.92
C ARG A 69 9.31 12.00 -21.79
N GLU A 70 10.53 11.71 -22.22
CA GLU A 70 11.13 10.37 -22.06
C GLU A 70 11.32 10.02 -20.59
N GLN A 71 11.76 10.96 -19.76
CA GLN A 71 11.93 10.77 -18.32
C GLN A 71 10.59 10.49 -17.63
N ILE A 72 9.54 11.25 -17.94
CA ILE A 72 8.17 11.03 -17.41
C ILE A 72 7.65 9.64 -17.79
N ASN A 73 7.88 9.20 -19.03
CA ASN A 73 7.47 7.86 -19.47
C ASN A 73 8.25 6.72 -18.78
N GLN A 74 9.40 7.02 -18.18
CA GLN A 74 10.20 6.07 -17.42
C GLN A 74 9.93 6.10 -15.91
N LEU A 75 9.04 6.99 -15.45
CA LEU A 75 8.67 7.02 -14.04
C LEU A 75 8.00 5.69 -13.65
N PRO A 76 8.27 5.15 -12.46
CA PRO A 76 7.62 3.93 -12.02
C PRO A 76 6.13 4.20 -11.73
N GLY A 77 5.24 3.39 -12.30
CA GLY A 77 3.81 3.40 -11.95
C GLY A 77 2.91 4.35 -12.73
N ILE A 78 3.42 5.14 -13.69
CA ILE A 78 2.62 5.94 -14.64
C ILE A 78 1.66 5.06 -15.47
N GLU A 79 2.06 3.81 -15.71
CA GLU A 79 1.28 2.83 -16.48
C GLU A 79 0.13 2.19 -15.70
N HIS A 80 0.06 2.41 -14.38
CA HIS A 80 -0.98 1.83 -13.54
C HIS A 80 -1.99 2.88 -13.11
N SER A 81 -3.27 2.54 -13.22
CA SER A 81 -4.32 3.34 -12.58
C SER A 81 -4.19 3.29 -11.06
N GLN A 82 -4.74 4.28 -10.36
CA GLN A 82 -4.72 4.32 -8.89
C GLN A 82 -5.31 3.04 -8.26
N GLU A 83 -6.35 2.47 -8.86
CA GLU A 83 -6.99 1.24 -8.40
C GLU A 83 -6.06 0.03 -8.56
N GLU A 84 -5.33 -0.06 -9.67
CA GLU A 84 -4.37 -1.14 -9.93
C GLU A 84 -3.16 -1.05 -8.99
N GLN A 85 -2.63 0.16 -8.77
CA GLN A 85 -1.55 0.37 -7.81
C GLN A 85 -1.96 -0.09 -6.41
N LEU A 86 -3.18 0.26 -5.98
CA LEU A 86 -3.72 -0.15 -4.69
C LEU A 86 -3.89 -1.68 -4.59
N LYS A 87 -4.41 -2.30 -5.66
CA LYS A 87 -4.56 -3.76 -5.73
C LYS A 87 -3.22 -4.49 -5.63
N GLN A 88 -2.19 -4.00 -6.31
CA GLN A 88 -0.84 -4.56 -6.21
C GLN A 88 -0.25 -4.40 -4.80
N LEU A 89 -0.47 -3.27 -4.14
CA LEU A 89 -0.05 -3.04 -2.76
C LEU A 89 -0.75 -4.00 -1.80
N VAL A 90 -2.07 -4.15 -1.93
CA VAL A 90 -2.85 -5.10 -1.11
C VAL A 90 -2.37 -6.53 -1.33
N GLN A 91 -2.10 -6.93 -2.57
CA GLN A 91 -1.59 -8.26 -2.88
C GLN A 91 -0.20 -8.49 -2.27
N LYS A 92 0.74 -7.55 -2.47
CA LYS A 92 2.09 -7.61 -1.87
C LYS A 92 2.02 -7.67 -0.35
N LEU A 93 1.10 -6.92 0.25
CA LEU A 93 0.90 -6.92 1.69
C LEU A 93 0.28 -8.22 2.18
N ALA A 94 -0.69 -8.79 1.46
CA ALA A 94 -1.29 -10.09 1.78
C ALA A 94 -0.27 -11.23 1.72
N ASP A 95 0.62 -11.21 0.72
CA ASP A 95 1.69 -12.19 0.55
C ASP A 95 2.83 -12.01 1.56
N SER A 96 2.87 -10.88 2.28
CA SER A 96 3.88 -10.62 3.28
C SER A 96 3.83 -11.64 4.42
N TYR A 97 5.01 -12.01 4.93
CA TYR A 97 5.14 -12.90 6.08
C TYR A 97 4.34 -12.45 7.32
N PRO A 98 4.35 -11.17 7.75
CA PRO A 98 3.60 -10.76 8.93
C PRO A 98 2.09 -10.95 8.75
N MET A 99 1.55 -10.67 7.56
CA MET A 99 0.12 -10.89 7.30
C MET A 99 -0.25 -12.37 7.31
N ARG A 100 0.56 -13.23 6.67
CA ARG A 100 0.34 -14.68 6.73
C ARG A 100 0.38 -15.21 8.17
N ARG A 101 1.32 -14.72 8.99
CA ARG A 101 1.42 -15.08 10.41
C ARG A 101 0.20 -14.59 11.20
N ALA A 102 -0.23 -13.34 10.98
CA ALA A 102 -1.41 -12.79 11.63
C ALA A 102 -2.68 -13.59 11.29
N ALA A 103 -2.85 -13.98 10.02
CA ALA A 103 -3.97 -14.82 9.58
C ALA A 103 -3.95 -16.20 10.25
N GLN A 104 -2.78 -16.85 10.33
CA GLN A 104 -2.63 -18.13 11.04
C GLN A 104 -3.01 -18.02 12.52
N LEU A 105 -2.56 -16.96 13.20
CA LEU A 105 -2.88 -16.71 14.60
C LEU A 105 -4.38 -16.46 14.79
N LEU A 106 -5.01 -15.67 13.93
CA LEU A 106 -6.45 -15.41 13.97
C LEU A 106 -7.25 -16.71 13.85
N VAL A 107 -6.91 -17.57 12.89
CA VAL A 107 -7.54 -18.88 12.69
C VAL A 107 -7.35 -19.77 13.93
N TYR A 108 -6.14 -19.79 14.49
CA TYR A 108 -5.84 -20.53 15.71
C TYR A 108 -6.72 -20.09 16.88
N PHE A 109 -6.80 -18.79 17.16
CA PHE A 109 -7.61 -18.26 18.26
C PHE A 109 -9.10 -18.49 18.03
N TYR A 110 -9.59 -18.32 16.80
CA TYR A 110 -10.99 -18.59 16.47
C TYR A 110 -11.38 -20.05 16.76
N ASN A 111 -10.56 -21.00 16.30
CA ASN A 111 -10.83 -22.43 16.51
C ASN A 111 -10.71 -22.81 17.99
N ARG A 112 -9.67 -22.31 18.68
CA ARG A 112 -9.49 -22.54 20.12
C ARG A 112 -10.68 -22.02 20.95
N ASN A 113 -11.19 -20.83 20.60
CA ASN A 113 -12.36 -20.26 21.27
C ASN A 113 -13.64 -21.06 20.98
N LYS A 114 -13.80 -21.59 19.77
CA LYS A 114 -14.93 -22.46 19.39
C LYS A 114 -14.92 -23.77 20.19
N GLU A 115 -13.77 -24.41 20.33
CA GLU A 115 -13.62 -25.62 21.16
C GLU A 115 -13.97 -25.34 22.62
N THR A 116 -13.43 -24.25 23.17
CA THR A 116 -13.71 -23.82 24.54
C THR A 116 -15.22 -23.58 24.76
N ALA A 117 -15.90 -22.94 23.81
CA ALA A 117 -17.35 -22.72 23.90
C ALA A 117 -18.17 -24.02 23.83
N LEU A 118 -17.73 -25.00 23.02
CA LEU A 118 -18.36 -26.32 22.96
C LEU A 118 -18.16 -27.10 24.27
N GLU A 119 -16.96 -27.05 24.85
CA GLU A 119 -16.69 -27.65 26.15
C GLU A 119 -17.57 -27.05 27.25
N PHE A 120 -17.68 -25.72 27.35
CA PHE A 120 -18.57 -25.06 28.31
C PHE A 120 -20.04 -25.47 28.14
N LYS A 121 -20.51 -25.60 26.90
CA LYS A 121 -21.88 -26.07 26.62
C LYS A 121 -22.10 -27.51 27.07
N ASN A 122 -21.13 -28.39 26.84
CA ASN A 122 -21.18 -29.80 27.26
C ASN A 122 -21.11 -29.93 28.80
N LEU A 123 -20.27 -29.13 29.46
CA LEU A 123 -20.17 -29.05 30.92
C LEU A 123 -21.49 -28.59 31.56
N HIS A 124 -22.16 -27.59 31.00
CA HIS A 124 -23.49 -27.14 31.47
C HIS A 124 -24.56 -28.24 31.35
N GLN A 125 -24.50 -29.08 30.31
CA GLN A 125 -25.42 -30.21 30.18
C GLN A 125 -25.18 -31.27 31.26
N LEU A 126 -23.93 -31.58 31.58
CA LEU A 126 -23.57 -32.59 32.59
C LEU A 126 -23.89 -32.16 34.03
N GLN A 127 -23.78 -30.87 34.35
CA GLN A 127 -24.03 -30.34 35.70
C GLN A 127 -25.52 -30.27 36.05
N GLY A 128 -26.42 -30.09 35.07
CA GLY A 128 -27.86 -29.98 35.30
C GLY A 128 -28.57 -31.32 35.48
N LEU A 129 -28.11 -32.38 34.81
CA LEU A 129 -28.83 -33.67 34.75
C LEU A 129 -28.70 -34.49 36.03
N ASN A 130 -27.53 -34.51 36.67
CA ASN A 130 -27.33 -35.36 37.86
C ASN A 130 -27.80 -34.73 39.17
N LEU A 131 -27.78 -33.39 39.31
CA LEU A 131 -28.07 -32.75 40.58
C LEU A 131 -29.58 -32.62 40.83
N LYS A 132 -30.35 -32.23 39.81
CA LYS A 132 -31.81 -32.06 39.92
C LYS A 132 -32.51 -33.39 40.16
N GLU A 133 -32.07 -34.46 39.50
CA GLU A 133 -32.59 -35.81 39.71
C GLU A 133 -32.24 -36.36 41.09
N LYS A 134 -31.01 -36.12 41.57
CA LYS A 134 -30.60 -36.50 42.94
C LYS A 134 -31.39 -35.74 44.01
N LEU A 135 -31.59 -34.43 43.85
CA LEU A 135 -32.42 -33.63 44.76
C LEU A 135 -33.87 -34.10 44.78
N LYS A 136 -34.42 -34.42 43.60
CA LYS A 136 -35.79 -34.96 43.50
C LYS A 136 -35.91 -36.29 44.24
N LYS A 137 -34.96 -37.21 44.04
CA LYS A 137 -34.93 -38.49 44.78
C LYS A 137 -34.86 -38.29 46.30
N ILE A 138 -34.01 -37.38 46.77
CA ILE A 138 -33.89 -37.06 48.20
C ILE A 138 -35.20 -36.48 48.76
N TYR A 139 -35.86 -35.59 48.01
CA TYR A 139 -37.14 -35.03 48.41
C TYR A 139 -38.23 -36.10 48.53
N ASP A 140 -38.36 -36.97 47.52
CA ASP A 140 -39.33 -38.06 47.52
C ASP A 140 -39.07 -39.05 48.68
N GLU A 141 -37.80 -39.28 49.02
CA GLU A 141 -37.39 -40.13 50.13
C GLU A 141 -37.72 -39.52 51.50
N LEU A 142 -37.51 -38.22 51.67
CA LEU A 142 -37.92 -37.47 52.87
C LEU A 142 -39.45 -37.43 53.04
N GLU A 143 -40.19 -37.27 51.95
CA GLU A 143 -41.66 -37.28 51.99
C GLU A 143 -42.20 -38.66 52.40
N ASN A 144 -41.59 -39.73 51.92
CA ASN A 144 -41.93 -41.10 52.31
C ASN A 144 -41.57 -41.41 53.78
N GLN A 145 -40.46 -40.86 54.29
CA GLN A 145 -40.11 -40.94 55.71
C GLN A 145 -41.16 -40.23 56.59
N LYS A 146 -41.61 -39.04 56.18
CA LYS A 146 -42.63 -38.28 56.92
C LYS A 146 -43.99 -38.95 56.95
N LYS A 147 -44.37 -39.72 55.92
CA LYS A 147 -45.62 -40.50 55.88
C LYS A 147 -45.59 -41.78 56.73
N LYS A 148 -44.41 -42.21 57.19
CA LYS A 148 -44.23 -43.41 58.03
C LYS A 148 -44.16 -43.11 59.53
N LEU A 149 -44.18 -41.83 59.92
CA LEU A 149 -44.30 -41.36 61.30
C LEU A 149 -45.75 -40.96 61.59
#